data_AF-A0AAD1D8Y5-F1
#
_entry.id   AF-A0AAD1D8Y5-F1
#
_cell.length_a   1.000
_cell.length_b   1.000
_cell.length_c   1.000
_cell.angle_alpha   90.00
_cell.angle_beta   90.00
_cell.angle_gamma   90.00
#
_symmetry.space_group_name_H-M   'P 1'
#
loop_
_entity.id
_entity.type
_entity.pdbx_description
1 polymer ?
#
loop_
_entity_poly.entity_id
_entity_poly.type
_entity_poly.pdbx_seq_one_letter_code
_entity_poly.pdbx_strand_id
1 'polypeptide(L)'
;MMDAPAYRQTLKTLNETLRAEIAALESGDISVLESSTPAKLAAISALQLSPIVESDAETDALIREGAELCEQAALRVNLLLAGVERRLAVLSRAAGHAPEVRYGRNGRMDGGYRTLDLDCA
;
A
#
# COMPACT_ATOMS: atom_id res chain seq x y z
N MET A 1 4.68 -30.67 0.82
CA MET A 1 5.51 -30.28 -0.34
C MET A 1 4.54 -29.78 -1.39
N MET A 2 4.68 -28.54 -1.84
CA MET A 2 3.72 -27.91 -2.76
C MET A 2 4.21 -28.12 -4.19
N ASP A 3 3.39 -28.73 -5.04
CA ASP A 3 3.76 -29.01 -6.43
C ASP A 3 3.67 -27.71 -7.27
N ALA A 4 4.40 -27.63 -8.40
CA ALA A 4 4.35 -26.50 -9.33
C ALA A 4 2.93 -25.95 -9.64
N PRO A 5 1.90 -26.78 -9.90
CA PRO A 5 0.52 -26.29 -10.07
C PRO A 5 -0.06 -25.62 -8.80
N ALA A 6 0.28 -26.10 -7.61
CA ALA A 6 -0.17 -25.50 -6.35
C ALA A 6 0.54 -24.16 -6.08
N TYR A 7 1.80 -24.01 -6.47
CA TYR A 7 2.53 -22.73 -6.41
C TYR A 7 1.84 -21.67 -7.28
N ARG A 8 1.51 -22.01 -8.54
CA ARG A 8 0.78 -21.10 -9.45
C ARG A 8 -0.60 -20.74 -8.94
N GLN A 9 -1.33 -21.72 -8.40
CA GLN A 9 -2.65 -21.44 -7.84
C GLN A 9 -2.55 -20.46 -6.67
N THR A 10 -1.49 -20.57 -5.86
CA THR A 10 -1.23 -19.64 -4.76
C THR A 10 -0.92 -18.23 -5.27
N LEU A 11 -0.11 -18.09 -6.33
CA LEU A 11 0.12 -16.80 -7.00
C LEU A 11 -1.16 -16.20 -7.57
N LYS A 12 -1.99 -16.99 -8.27
CA LYS A 12 -3.29 -16.54 -8.80
C LYS A 12 -4.20 -16.01 -7.69
N THR A 13 -4.28 -16.75 -6.59
CA THR A 13 -5.05 -16.36 -5.40
C THR A 13 -4.52 -15.06 -4.76
N LEU A 14 -3.19 -14.92 -4.68
CA LEU A 14 -2.56 -13.68 -4.20
C LEU A 14 -2.92 -12.49 -5.10
N ASN A 15 -2.79 -12.64 -6.42
CA ASN A 15 -3.11 -11.58 -7.38
C ASN A 15 -4.61 -11.21 -7.32
N GLU A 16 -5.51 -12.18 -7.20
CA GLU A 16 -6.94 -11.93 -7.00
C GLU A 16 -7.22 -11.15 -5.72
N THR A 17 -6.55 -11.51 -4.62
CA THR A 17 -6.67 -10.81 -3.33
C THR A 17 -6.17 -9.36 -3.43
N LEU A 18 -5.05 -9.13 -4.14
CA LEU A 18 -4.53 -7.78 -4.39
C LEU A 18 -5.49 -6.93 -5.26
N ARG A 19 -6.11 -7.51 -6.30
CA ARG A 19 -7.11 -6.79 -7.10
C ARG A 19 -8.35 -6.42 -6.27
N ALA A 20 -8.81 -7.35 -5.42
CA ALA A 20 -9.93 -7.09 -4.51
C ALA A 20 -9.59 -5.98 -3.50
N GLU A 21 -8.36 -5.96 -2.97
CA GLU A 21 -7.88 -4.89 -2.10
C GLU A 21 -7.86 -3.53 -2.82
N ILE A 22 -7.35 -3.45 -4.05
CA ILE A 22 -7.35 -2.19 -4.81
C ILE A 22 -8.78 -1.66 -4.98
N ALA A 23 -9.74 -2.52 -5.36
CA ALA A 23 -11.14 -2.14 -5.47
C ALA A 23 -11.73 -1.69 -4.11
N ALA A 24 -11.33 -2.31 -3.01
CA ALA A 24 -11.73 -1.92 -1.66
C ALA A 24 -11.12 -0.57 -1.24
N LEU A 25 -9.86 -0.29 -1.58
CA LEU A 25 -9.22 1.01 -1.37
C LEU A 25 -9.89 2.13 -2.19
N GLU A 26 -10.45 1.80 -3.36
CA GLU A 26 -11.18 2.76 -4.20
C GLU A 26 -12.58 3.06 -3.65
N SER A 27 -13.29 2.03 -3.19
CA SER A 27 -14.66 2.14 -2.68
C SER A 27 -14.77 2.48 -1.19
N GLY A 28 -13.68 2.34 -0.42
CA GLY A 28 -13.67 2.52 1.03
C GLY A 28 -14.24 1.33 1.80
N ASP A 29 -14.23 0.12 1.24
CA ASP A 29 -14.74 -1.10 1.89
C ASP A 29 -13.75 -1.63 2.93
N ILE A 30 -13.95 -1.25 4.19
CA ILE A 30 -13.08 -1.62 5.31
C ILE A 30 -13.10 -3.14 5.56
N SER A 31 -14.25 -3.79 5.41
CA SER A 31 -14.37 -5.23 5.69
C SER A 31 -13.53 -6.07 4.71
N VAL A 32 -13.48 -5.67 3.44
CA VAL A 32 -12.58 -6.30 2.46
C VAL A 32 -11.13 -6.02 2.80
N LEU A 33 -10.75 -4.80 3.19
CA LEU A 33 -9.37 -4.48 3.58
C LEU A 33 -8.89 -5.30 4.78
N GLU A 34 -9.71 -5.41 5.82
CA GLU A 34 -9.40 -6.20 7.02
C GLU A 34 -9.23 -7.68 6.71
N SER A 35 -10.09 -8.26 5.87
CA SER A 35 -9.99 -9.66 5.48
C SER A 35 -8.87 -9.95 4.47
N SER A 36 -8.50 -8.97 3.63
CA SER A 36 -7.45 -9.11 2.63
C SER A 36 -6.05 -9.25 3.26
N THR A 37 -5.81 -8.59 4.39
CA THR A 37 -4.50 -8.60 5.07
C THR A 37 -4.06 -10.01 5.48
N PRO A 38 -4.83 -10.77 6.28
CA PRO A 38 -4.46 -12.14 6.64
C PRO A 38 -4.41 -13.07 5.42
N ALA A 39 -5.27 -12.88 4.42
CA ALA A 39 -5.26 -13.67 3.19
C ALA A 39 -3.94 -13.52 2.41
N LYS A 40 -3.46 -12.28 2.24
CA LYS A 40 -2.16 -12.00 1.60
C LYS A 40 -0.99 -12.59 2.39
N LEU A 41 -0.98 -12.41 3.72
CA LEU A 41 0.08 -12.96 4.57
C LEU A 41 0.13 -14.49 4.52
N ALA A 42 -1.02 -15.16 4.49
CA ALA A 42 -1.10 -16.60 4.35
C ALA A 42 -0.56 -17.07 2.99
N ALA A 43 -0.94 -16.40 1.90
CA ALA A 43 -0.45 -16.71 0.56
C ALA A 43 1.07 -16.50 0.42
N ILE A 44 1.60 -15.38 0.91
CA ILE A 44 3.06 -15.10 0.92
C ILE A 44 3.79 -16.18 1.72
N SER A 45 3.27 -16.53 2.90
CA SER A 45 3.87 -17.57 3.73
C SER A 45 3.88 -18.93 3.02
N ALA A 46 2.79 -19.29 2.33
CA ALA A 46 2.71 -20.52 1.54
C ALA A 46 3.72 -20.53 0.39
N LEU A 47 3.90 -19.40 -0.31
CA LEU A 47 4.91 -19.27 -1.38
C LEU A 47 6.34 -19.39 -0.84
N GLN A 48 6.65 -18.78 0.30
CA GLN A 48 7.97 -18.85 0.93
C GLN A 48 8.33 -20.25 1.43
N LEU A 49 7.34 -21.04 1.84
CA LEU A 49 7.52 -22.42 2.30
C LEU A 49 7.50 -23.44 1.14
N SER A 50 7.18 -22.99 -0.08
CA SER A 50 7.19 -23.85 -1.25
C SER A 50 8.62 -24.23 -1.63
N PRO A 51 8.88 -25.46 -2.10
CA PRO A 51 10.15 -25.79 -2.73
C PRO A 51 10.43 -24.84 -3.89
N ILE A 52 11.72 -24.63 -4.20
CA ILE A 52 12.14 -23.86 -5.37
C ILE A 52 11.58 -24.57 -6.61
N VAL A 53 10.67 -23.89 -7.31
CA VAL A 53 10.11 -24.33 -8.59
C VAL A 53 10.90 -23.62 -9.69
N GLU A 54 11.33 -24.34 -10.72
CA GLU A 54 11.85 -23.69 -11.93
C GLU A 54 10.74 -22.81 -12.52
N SER A 55 11.00 -21.51 -12.60
CA SER A 55 10.02 -20.57 -13.12
C SER A 55 9.91 -20.75 -14.63
N ASP A 56 8.67 -20.87 -15.10
CA ASP A 56 8.34 -20.76 -16.51
C ASP A 56 7.69 -19.41 -16.82
N ALA A 57 7.45 -19.14 -18.10
CA ALA A 57 6.91 -17.87 -18.55
C ALA A 57 5.56 -17.50 -17.89
N GLU A 58 4.69 -18.48 -17.59
CA GLU A 58 3.42 -18.23 -16.90
C GLU A 58 3.66 -17.82 -15.44
N THR A 59 4.57 -18.52 -14.75
CA THR A 59 4.92 -18.23 -13.36
C THR A 59 5.56 -16.86 -13.22
N ASP A 60 6.49 -16.51 -14.12
CA ASP A 60 7.11 -15.18 -14.17
C ASP A 60 6.09 -14.06 -14.43
N ALA A 61 5.12 -14.31 -15.31
CA ALA A 61 4.06 -13.35 -15.59
C ALA A 61 3.18 -13.10 -14.35
N LEU A 62 2.83 -14.15 -13.60
CA LEU A 62 2.06 -14.04 -12.37
C LEU A 62 2.83 -13.29 -11.28
N ILE A 63 4.13 -13.55 -11.13
CA ILE A 63 4.99 -12.84 -10.17
C ILE A 63 5.08 -11.36 -10.53
N ARG A 64 5.29 -11.04 -11.81
CA ARG A 64 5.35 -9.65 -12.28
C ARG A 64 4.04 -8.92 -12.04
N GLU A 65 2.92 -9.54 -12.38
CA GLU A 65 1.59 -8.98 -12.13
C GLU A 65 1.38 -8.72 -10.63
N GLY A 66 1.74 -9.67 -9.76
CA GLY A 66 1.62 -9.50 -8.32
C GLY A 66 2.45 -8.32 -7.78
N ALA A 67 3.65 -8.12 -8.32
CA ALA A 67 4.49 -6.98 -7.98
C ALA A 67 3.86 -5.64 -8.41
N GLU A 68 3.36 -5.56 -9.65
CA GLU A 68 2.68 -4.37 -10.17
C GLU A 68 1.41 -4.04 -9.36
N LEU A 69 0.61 -5.04 -9.01
CA LEU A 69 -0.59 -4.84 -8.18
C LEU A 69 -0.22 -4.37 -6.76
N CYS A 70 0.85 -4.89 -6.18
CA CYS A 70 1.32 -4.47 -4.86
C CYS A 70 1.77 -3.00 -4.87
N GLU A 71 2.50 -2.59 -5.91
CA GLU A 71 2.91 -1.19 -6.10
C GLU A 71 1.69 -0.26 -6.23
N GLN A 72 0.68 -0.65 -7.01
CA GLN A 72 -0.57 0.11 -7.15
C GLN A 72 -1.31 0.25 -5.81
N ALA A 73 -1.42 -0.83 -5.04
CA ALA A 73 -2.04 -0.80 -3.72
C ALA A 73 -1.29 0.14 -2.76
N ALA A 74 0.04 0.08 -2.74
CA ALA A 74 0.88 0.95 -1.93
C ALA A 74 0.70 2.43 -2.28
N LEU A 75 0.69 2.77 -3.58
CA LEU A 75 0.40 4.13 -4.05
C LEU A 75 -0.97 4.61 -3.57
N ARG A 76 -2.00 3.76 -3.68
CA ARG A 76 -3.36 4.12 -3.29
C ARG A 76 -3.48 4.38 -1.79
N VAL A 77 -2.87 3.53 -0.96
CA VAL A 77 -2.81 3.74 0.50
C VAL A 77 -2.12 5.06 0.85
N ASN A 78 -0.99 5.37 0.20
CA ASN A 78 -0.27 6.63 0.44
C ASN A 78 -1.12 7.86 0.08
N LEU A 79 -1.88 7.81 -1.02
CA LEU A 79 -2.81 8.87 -1.39
C LEU A 79 -3.93 9.05 -0.36
N LEU A 80 -4.50 7.95 0.14
CA LEU A 80 -5.52 7.98 1.19
C LEU A 80 -4.97 8.57 2.50
N LEU A 81 -3.75 8.16 2.89
CA LEU A 81 -3.06 8.67 4.07
C LEU A 81 -2.85 10.18 3.98
N ALA A 82 -2.29 10.68 2.87
CA ALA A 82 -2.12 12.12 2.64
C ALA A 82 -3.46 12.88 2.74
N GLY A 83 -4.54 12.29 2.23
CA GLY A 83 -5.89 12.83 2.36
C GLY A 83 -6.42 12.85 3.80
N VAL A 84 -6.12 11.83 4.61
CA VAL A 84 -6.45 11.79 6.05
C VAL A 84 -5.66 12.86 6.80
N GLU A 85 -4.34 12.93 6.60
CA GLU A 85 -3.46 13.92 7.24
C GLU A 85 -3.94 15.34 6.96
N ARG A 86 -4.27 15.66 5.70
CA ARG A 86 -4.82 16.96 5.32
C ARG A 86 -6.11 17.29 6.06
N ARG A 87 -7.03 16.32 6.19
CA ARG A 87 -8.30 16.52 6.91
C ARG A 87 -8.08 16.72 8.40
N LEU A 88 -7.20 15.93 9.02
CA LEU A 88 -6.83 16.09 10.43
C LEU A 88 -6.18 17.45 10.69
N ALA A 89 -5.31 17.93 9.81
CA ALA A 89 -4.71 19.26 9.92
C ALA A 89 -5.77 20.39 9.89
N VAL A 90 -6.77 20.28 9.02
CA VAL A 90 -7.90 21.24 8.96
C VAL A 90 -8.70 21.21 10.26
N LEU A 91 -9.02 20.01 10.77
CA LEU A 91 -9.76 19.86 12.03
C LEU A 91 -8.97 20.40 13.23
N SER A 92 -7.67 20.11 13.30
CA SER A 92 -6.76 20.63 14.34
C SER A 92 -6.78 22.16 14.37
N ARG A 93 -6.69 22.79 13.19
CA ARG A 93 -6.76 24.26 13.06
C ARG A 93 -8.11 24.81 13.52
N ALA A 94 -9.21 24.16 13.15
CA ALA A 94 -10.56 24.57 13.55
C ALA A 94 -10.78 24.46 15.07
N ALA A 95 -10.15 23.47 15.71
CA ALA A 95 -10.18 23.27 17.17
C ALA A 95 -9.28 24.23 17.96
N GLY A 96 -8.63 25.21 17.31
CA GLY A 96 -7.69 26.14 17.97
C GLY A 96 -6.30 25.55 18.22
N HIS A 97 -6.05 24.29 17.83
CA HIS A 97 -4.73 23.66 17.79
C HIS A 97 -4.06 23.96 16.44
N ALA A 98 -3.91 25.24 16.10
CA ALA A 98 -3.09 25.62 14.97
C ALA A 98 -1.62 25.25 15.26
N PRO A 99 -0.87 24.69 14.29
CA PRO A 99 0.55 24.47 14.48
C PRO A 99 1.21 25.80 14.88
N GLU A 100 2.11 25.75 15.86
CA GLU A 100 2.84 26.93 16.31
C GLU A 100 3.60 27.50 15.10
N VAL A 101 3.19 28.68 14.65
CA VAL A 101 3.89 29.40 13.61
C VAL A 101 5.17 29.93 14.22
N ARG A 102 6.26 29.18 14.10
CA ARG A 102 7.57 29.65 14.53
C ARG A 102 8.13 30.53 13.42
N TYR A 103 8.21 31.82 13.69
CA TYR A 103 8.98 32.71 12.84
C TYR A 103 10.45 32.32 12.98
N GLY A 104 11.01 31.73 11.92
CA GLY A 104 12.43 31.45 11.82
C GLY A 104 13.20 32.77 11.92
N ARG A 105 14.38 32.73 12.55
CA ARG A 105 15.26 33.90 12.78
C ARG A 105 15.64 34.62 11.47
N ASN A 106 15.48 33.97 10.32
CA ASN A 106 15.73 34.46 8.96
C ASN A 106 14.48 35.03 8.25
N GLY A 107 13.36 35.24 8.95
CA GLY A 107 12.11 35.73 8.36
C GLY A 107 11.33 34.69 7.54
N ARG A 108 11.73 33.41 7.59
CA ARG A 108 10.99 32.29 7.01
C ARG A 108 10.12 31.61 8.07
N MET A 109 8.99 31.05 7.65
CA MET A 109 8.05 30.37 8.54
C MET A 109 8.56 28.94 8.77
N ASP A 110 9.20 28.67 9.90
CA ASP A 110 9.55 27.32 10.33
C ASP A 110 8.30 26.70 10.97
N GLY A 111 7.42 26.14 10.14
CA GLY A 111 6.18 25.50 10.59
C GLY A 111 5.04 25.49 9.58
N GLY A 112 5.22 26.10 8.40
CA GLY A 112 4.25 26.04 7.31
C GLY A 112 4.64 24.96 6.32
N TYR A 113 3.87 23.87 6.28
CA TYR A 113 3.92 22.75 5.32
C TYR A 113 5.33 22.35 4.88
N ARG A 114 5.80 21.17 5.31
CA ARG A 114 6.75 20.43 4.47
C ARG A 114 6.12 20.38 3.09
N THR A 115 6.66 21.14 2.15
CA THR A 115 6.58 20.78 0.75
C THR A 115 6.95 19.32 0.72
N LEU A 116 6.08 18.49 0.12
CA LEU A 116 6.51 17.20 -0.35
C LEU A 116 7.70 17.52 -1.26
N ASP A 117 8.91 17.38 -0.71
CA ASP A 117 10.12 17.31 -1.52
C ASP A 117 9.97 16.00 -2.28
N LEU A 118 9.27 16.09 -3.41
CA LEU A 118 9.34 15.16 -4.52
C LEU A 118 10.72 15.37 -5.15
N ASP A 119 11.77 15.11 -4.38
CA ASP A 119 13.09 14.88 -4.91
C ASP A 119 13.04 13.48 -5.53
N CYS A 120 12.58 13.44 -6.78
CA CYS A 120 12.95 12.39 -7.71
C CYS A 120 14.48 12.41 -7.86
N ALA A 121 15.13 11.39 -7.32
CA ALA A 121 16.45 10.92 -7.75
C ALA A 121 16.58 9.41 -7.47
#